data_AF-A0A6T9NQG4-F1
#
_entry.id   AF-A0A6T9NQG4-F1
#
_cell.length_a   1.000
_cell.length_b   1.000
_cell.length_c   1.000
_cell.angle_alpha   90.00
_cell.angle_beta   90.00
_cell.angle_gamma   90.00
#
_symmetry.space_group_name_H-M   'P 1'
#
loop_
_entity.id
_entity.type
_entity.pdbx_description
1 polymer ?
#
loop_
_entity_poly.entity_id
_entity_poly.type
_entity_poly.pdbx_seq_one_letter_code
_entity_poly.pdbx_strand_id
1 'polypeptide(L)'
;MRPINLLLVILQTYFMLMNVTVERCYCAGPLSASDMRFLMPETLAFSQQHNPLFLARPRWMQIATCISAYGFFPFYLLIAIAAATERWALLRQPISLFVGAKLYAITYYHVMEFTSDQPPPNLVPYVSVEGPYLLSIALVLWQLRSQSKPKSKAL
;
A
#
# COMPACT_ATOMS: atom_id res chain seq x y z
N MET A 1 17.56 -1.61 -15.81
CA MET A 1 16.39 -1.06 -15.10
C MET A 1 16.84 0.18 -14.32
N ARG A 2 16.16 1.32 -14.44
CA ARG A 2 16.52 2.54 -13.68
C ARG A 2 16.36 2.31 -12.16
N PRO A 3 17.19 2.91 -11.28
CA PRO A 3 17.11 2.70 -9.83
C PRO A 3 15.72 2.92 -9.23
N ILE A 4 15.00 3.95 -9.71
CA ILE A 4 13.62 4.20 -9.27
C ILE A 4 12.64 3.09 -9.67
N ASN A 5 12.80 2.52 -10.87
CA ASN A 5 11.94 1.42 -11.32
C ASN A 5 12.20 0.17 -10.47
N LEU A 6 13.47 -0.09 -10.11
CA LEU A 6 13.81 -1.19 -9.20
C LEU A 6 13.17 -0.99 -7.82
N LEU A 7 13.29 0.22 -7.25
CA LEU A 7 12.65 0.54 -5.98
C LEU A 7 11.12 0.37 -6.03
N LEU A 8 10.49 0.82 -7.12
CA LEU A 8 9.05 0.63 -7.33
C LEU A 8 8.66 -0.85 -7.38
N VAL A 9 9.44 -1.69 -8.08
CA VAL A 9 9.23 -3.15 -8.11
C VAL A 9 9.34 -3.74 -6.72
N ILE A 10 10.35 -3.35 -5.93
CA ILE A 10 10.53 -3.82 -4.55
C ILE A 10 9.33 -3.44 -3.68
N LEU A 11 8.91 -2.16 -3.72
CA LEU A 11 7.75 -1.68 -2.97
C LEU A 11 6.46 -2.39 -3.37
N GLN A 12 6.19 -2.55 -4.67
CA GLN A 12 5.00 -3.25 -5.13
C GLN A 12 5.00 -4.72 -4.72
N THR A 13 6.17 -5.37 -4.76
CA THR A 13 6.33 -6.77 -4.32
C THR A 13 6.07 -6.89 -2.83
N TYR A 14 6.58 -5.95 -2.04
CA TYR A 14 6.29 -5.86 -0.62
C TYR A 14 4.78 -5.71 -0.35
N PHE A 15 4.07 -4.80 -1.05
CA PHE A 15 2.61 -4.66 -0.87
C PHE A 15 1.84 -5.90 -1.29
N MET A 16 2.24 -6.55 -2.39
CA MET A 16 1.65 -7.83 -2.80
C MET A 16 1.84 -8.90 -1.72
N LEU A 17 3.02 -8.97 -1.10
CA LEU A 17 3.28 -9.87 0.02
C LEU A 17 2.36 -9.58 1.21
N MET A 18 2.24 -8.31 1.62
CA MET A 18 1.35 -7.90 2.71
C MET A 18 -0.13 -8.20 2.41
N ASN A 19 -0.57 -7.93 1.18
CA ASN A 19 -1.90 -8.25 0.69
C ASN A 19 -2.23 -9.74 0.86
N VAL A 20 -1.35 -10.65 0.41
CA VAL A 20 -1.64 -12.09 0.42
C VAL A 20 -1.41 -12.77 1.76
N THR A 21 -0.69 -12.13 2.67
CA THR A 21 -0.38 -12.65 4.01
C THR A 21 -1.25 -11.96 5.05
N VAL A 22 -0.77 -10.84 5.60
CA VAL A 22 -1.35 -10.11 6.71
C VAL A 22 -2.76 -9.63 6.41
N GLU A 23 -2.98 -8.96 5.28
CA GLU A 23 -4.26 -8.29 5.02
C GLU A 23 -5.39 -9.29 4.73
N ARG A 24 -5.11 -10.41 4.04
CA ARG A 24 -6.10 -11.49 3.87
C ARG A 24 -6.46 -12.14 5.20
N CYS A 25 -5.47 -12.40 6.05
CA CYS A 25 -5.71 -12.98 7.37
C CYS A 25 -6.56 -12.03 8.24
N TYR A 26 -6.21 -10.75 8.25
CA TYR A 26 -6.95 -9.70 8.96
C TYR A 26 -8.37 -9.49 8.43
N CYS A 27 -8.55 -9.56 7.11
CA CYS A 27 -9.86 -9.51 6.48
C CYS A 27 -10.77 -10.66 6.96
N ALA A 28 -10.21 -11.87 7.04
CA ALA A 28 -10.92 -13.07 7.44
C ALA A 28 -11.29 -13.09 8.93
N GLY A 29 -10.44 -12.54 9.81
CA GLY A 29 -10.71 -12.55 11.25
C GLY A 29 -9.78 -11.63 12.05
N PRO A 30 -10.03 -11.51 13.37
CA PRO A 30 -9.12 -10.78 14.26
C PRO A 30 -7.76 -11.47 14.34
N LEU A 31 -6.72 -10.68 14.66
CA LEU A 31 -5.40 -11.24 14.94
C LEU A 31 -5.47 -12.12 16.21
N SER A 32 -4.78 -13.27 16.17
CA SER A 32 -4.77 -14.23 17.27
C SER A 32 -3.34 -14.68 17.58
N ALA A 33 -3.02 -14.86 18.86
CA ALA A 33 -1.74 -15.39 19.30
C ALA A 33 -1.50 -16.85 18.88
N SER A 34 -2.57 -17.58 18.52
CA SER A 34 -2.48 -18.95 18.00
C SER A 34 -2.23 -19.02 16.49
N ASP A 35 -2.26 -17.88 15.78
CA ASP A 35 -2.07 -17.85 14.33
C ASP A 35 -0.58 -17.84 13.96
N MET A 36 -0.10 -19.00 13.51
CA MET A 36 1.31 -19.21 13.17
C MET A 36 1.58 -19.04 11.67
N ARG A 37 0.64 -18.49 10.89
CA ARG A 37 0.88 -18.19 9.47
C ARG A 37 1.97 -17.13 9.32
N PHE A 38 2.62 -17.13 8.16
CA PHE A 38 3.73 -16.23 7.86
C PHE A 38 3.37 -14.75 8.14
N LEU A 39 4.22 -14.05 8.90
CA LEU A 39 4.09 -12.66 9.37
C LEU A 39 2.99 -12.38 10.41
N MET A 40 2.15 -13.36 10.78
CA MET A 40 1.06 -13.12 11.74
C MET A 40 1.55 -12.91 13.18
N PRO A 41 2.52 -13.71 13.71
CA PRO A 41 3.09 -13.46 15.03
C PRO A 41 3.74 -12.08 15.15
N GLU A 42 4.51 -11.68 14.13
CA GLU A 42 5.18 -10.39 14.08
C GLU A 42 4.18 -9.24 13.97
N THR A 43 3.14 -9.40 13.16
CA THR A 43 2.07 -8.41 13.02
C THR A 43 1.32 -8.23 14.34
N LEU A 44 0.98 -9.31 15.03
CA LEU A 44 0.31 -9.23 16.32
C LEU A 44 1.19 -8.53 17.36
N ALA A 45 2.46 -8.93 17.48
CA ALA A 45 3.40 -8.33 18.41
C ALA A 45 3.59 -6.82 18.13
N PHE A 46 3.75 -6.44 16.86
CA PHE A 46 3.83 -5.04 16.45
C PHE A 46 2.55 -4.28 16.81
N SER A 47 1.37 -4.86 16.50
CA SER A 47 0.09 -4.18 16.73
C SER A 47 -0.19 -3.96 18.21
N GLN A 48 0.15 -4.93 19.07
CA GLN A 48 0.04 -4.80 20.53
C GLN A 48 0.88 -3.65 21.09
N GLN A 49 2.03 -3.36 20.48
CA GLN A 49 2.94 -2.32 20.96
C GLN A 49 2.68 -0.95 20.32
N HIS A 50 2.24 -0.93 19.06
CA HIS A 50 2.32 0.26 18.23
C HIS A 50 1.06 0.57 17.41
N ASN A 51 0.12 -0.37 17.28
CA ASN A 51 -1.07 -0.18 16.46
C ASN A 51 -2.34 -0.73 17.15
N PRO A 52 -2.82 -0.05 18.20
CA PRO A 52 -4.00 -0.47 18.95
C PRO A 52 -5.26 -0.43 18.08
N LEU A 53 -5.39 0.55 17.17
CA LEU A 53 -6.57 0.64 16.30
C LEU A 53 -6.71 -0.57 15.37
N PHE A 54 -5.59 -1.10 14.87
CA PHE A 54 -5.58 -2.33 14.08
C PHE A 54 -6.09 -3.53 14.90
N LEU A 55 -5.80 -3.61 16.20
CA LEU A 55 -6.37 -4.63 17.09
C LEU A 55 -7.85 -4.41 17.39
N ALA A 56 -8.28 -3.16 17.57
CA ALA A 56 -9.68 -2.82 17.79
C ALA A 56 -10.57 -3.19 16.59
N ARG A 57 -9.97 -3.24 15.39
CA ARG A 57 -10.58 -3.75 14.16
C ARG A 57 -11.98 -3.17 13.89
N PRO A 58 -12.12 -1.84 13.84
CA PRO A 58 -13.40 -1.23 13.50
C PRO A 58 -13.83 -1.65 12.09
N ARG A 59 -15.14 -1.75 11.87
CA ARG A 59 -15.70 -2.33 10.64
C ARG A 59 -15.21 -1.65 9.35
N TRP A 60 -15.01 -0.33 9.37
CA TRP A 60 -14.49 0.41 8.22
C TRP A 60 -13.05 -0.01 7.87
N MET A 61 -12.21 -0.26 8.88
CA MET A 61 -10.82 -0.69 8.70
C MET A 61 -10.80 -2.11 8.16
N GLN A 62 -11.61 -3.01 8.73
CA GLN A 62 -11.77 -4.37 8.21
C GLN A 62 -12.14 -4.36 6.72
N ILE A 63 -13.16 -3.58 6.33
CA ILE A 63 -13.61 -3.49 4.93
C ILE A 63 -12.51 -2.91 4.04
N ALA A 64 -11.84 -1.84 4.46
CA ALA A 64 -10.75 -1.23 3.72
C ALA A 64 -9.58 -2.21 3.50
N THR A 65 -9.19 -2.96 4.53
CA THR A 65 -8.16 -4.01 4.43
C THR A 65 -8.59 -5.15 3.51
N CYS A 66 -9.86 -5.58 3.55
CA CYS A 66 -10.39 -6.56 2.60
C CYS A 66 -10.32 -6.05 1.15
N ILE A 67 -10.70 -4.79 0.91
CA ILE A 67 -10.61 -4.18 -0.42
C ILE A 67 -9.16 -4.10 -0.88
N SER A 68 -8.22 -3.75 0.00
CA SER A 68 -6.80 -3.76 -0.34
C SER A 68 -6.33 -5.18 -0.69
N ALA A 69 -6.57 -6.16 0.18
CA ALA A 69 -6.14 -7.55 0.05
C ALA A 69 -6.55 -8.24 -1.26
N TYR A 70 -7.72 -7.90 -1.81
CA TYR A 70 -8.26 -8.53 -3.01
C TYR A 70 -8.36 -7.59 -4.21
N GLY A 71 -8.72 -6.32 -3.98
CA GLY A 71 -8.95 -5.33 -5.03
C GLY A 71 -7.67 -4.60 -5.47
N PHE A 72 -6.73 -4.31 -4.56
CA PHE A 72 -5.54 -3.53 -4.90
C PHE A 72 -4.38 -4.38 -5.41
N PHE A 73 -4.34 -5.67 -5.06
CA PHE A 73 -3.35 -6.63 -5.54
C PHE A 73 -3.06 -6.57 -7.07
N PRO A 74 -4.06 -6.66 -7.97
CA PRO A 74 -3.78 -6.63 -9.42
C PRO A 74 -3.13 -5.32 -9.88
N PHE A 75 -3.39 -4.20 -9.20
CA PHE A 75 -2.80 -2.92 -9.55
C PHE A 75 -1.35 -2.79 -9.06
N TYR A 76 -1.01 -3.37 -7.92
CA TYR A 76 0.40 -3.50 -7.50
C TYR A 76 1.21 -4.31 -8.51
N LEU A 77 0.66 -5.43 -8.98
CA LEU A 77 1.28 -6.22 -10.05
C LEU A 77 1.44 -5.40 -11.34
N LEU A 78 0.40 -4.67 -11.73
CA LEU A 78 0.42 -3.85 -12.94
C LEU A 78 1.46 -2.72 -12.87
N ILE A 79 1.61 -2.06 -11.72
CA ILE A 79 2.69 -1.07 -11.50
C ILE A 79 4.06 -1.74 -11.54
N ALA A 80 4.23 -2.92 -10.91
CA ALA A 80 5.48 -3.67 -10.94
C ALA A 80 5.88 -4.03 -12.38
N ILE A 81 4.93 -4.49 -13.20
CA ILE A 81 5.15 -4.78 -14.62
C ILE A 81 5.51 -3.50 -15.39
N ALA A 82 4.79 -2.40 -15.17
CA ALA A 82 5.09 -1.12 -15.80
C ALA A 82 6.51 -0.64 -15.48
N ALA A 83 6.95 -0.79 -14.22
CA ALA A 83 8.28 -0.45 -13.76
C ALA A 83 9.36 -1.36 -14.36
N ALA A 84 9.14 -2.69 -14.34
CA ALA A 84 10.09 -3.67 -14.82
C ALA A 84 10.29 -3.64 -16.34
N THR A 85 9.23 -3.35 -17.09
CA THR A 85 9.23 -3.33 -18.57
C THR A 85 9.33 -1.93 -19.16
N GLU A 86 9.33 -0.89 -18.31
CA GLU A 86 9.28 0.52 -18.67
C GLU A 86 8.05 0.93 -19.53
N ARG A 87 6.99 0.12 -19.54
CA ARG A 87 5.75 0.33 -20.33
C ARG A 87 4.72 1.25 -19.66
N TRP A 88 5.18 2.29 -18.99
CA TRP A 88 4.34 3.24 -18.23
C TRP A 88 3.26 3.93 -19.08
N ALA A 89 3.57 4.27 -20.34
CA ALA A 89 2.62 4.95 -21.21
C ALA A 89 1.40 4.07 -21.56
N LEU A 90 1.62 2.78 -21.81
CA LEU A 90 0.57 1.81 -22.12
C LEU A 90 -0.39 1.60 -20.94
N LEU A 91 0.18 1.57 -19.74
CA LEU A 91 -0.54 1.26 -18.50
C LEU A 91 -0.98 2.52 -17.74
N ARG A 92 -0.83 3.70 -18.34
CA ARG A 92 -1.03 4.99 -17.67
C ARG A 92 -2.43 5.12 -17.05
N GLN A 93 -3.47 4.81 -17.81
CA GLN A 93 -4.85 5.01 -17.37
C GLN A 93 -5.23 4.14 -16.15
N PRO A 94 -5.05 2.79 -16.19
CA PRO A 94 -5.36 1.97 -15.02
C PRO A 94 -4.48 2.32 -13.81
N ILE A 95 -3.20 2.66 -14.01
CA ILE A 95 -2.34 3.12 -12.89
C ILE A 95 -2.84 4.43 -12.31
N SER A 96 -3.26 5.39 -13.14
CA SER A 96 -3.74 6.70 -12.65
C SER A 96 -5.01 6.56 -11.83
N LEU A 97 -5.97 5.74 -12.30
CA LEU A 97 -7.19 5.42 -11.55
C LEU A 97 -6.85 4.80 -10.19
N PHE A 98 -5.95 3.82 -10.20
CA PHE A 98 -5.52 3.14 -8.98
C PHE A 98 -4.85 4.08 -7.98
N VAL A 99 -3.92 4.92 -8.44
CA VAL A 99 -3.24 5.88 -7.57
C VAL A 99 -4.23 6.87 -6.97
N GLY A 100 -5.24 7.31 -7.72
CA GLY A 100 -6.34 8.13 -7.20
C GLY A 100 -7.14 7.42 -6.10
N ALA A 101 -7.52 6.16 -6.32
CA ALA A 101 -8.22 5.36 -5.32
C ALA A 101 -7.35 5.12 -4.07
N LYS A 102 -6.06 4.85 -4.25
CA LYS A 102 -5.11 4.64 -3.16
C LYS A 102 -4.86 5.92 -2.35
N LEU A 103 -4.78 7.08 -3.01
CA LEU A 103 -4.72 8.39 -2.35
C LEU A 103 -5.95 8.63 -1.47
N TYR A 104 -7.16 8.42 -2.01
CA TYR A 104 -8.38 8.53 -1.22
C TYR A 104 -8.34 7.59 0.00
N ALA A 105 -8.01 6.32 -0.21
CA ALA A 105 -7.97 5.33 0.85
C ALA A 105 -6.96 5.68 1.95
N ILE A 106 -5.73 6.08 1.58
CA ILE A 106 -4.69 6.41 2.56
C ILE A 106 -5.04 7.70 3.32
N THR A 107 -5.60 8.71 2.66
CA THR A 107 -6.03 9.94 3.32
C THR A 107 -7.17 9.67 4.29
N TYR A 108 -8.18 8.89 3.87
CA TYR A 108 -9.28 8.48 4.74
C TYR A 108 -8.77 7.71 5.96
N TYR A 109 -7.87 6.74 5.76
CA TYR A 109 -7.27 5.98 6.85
C TYR A 109 -6.50 6.89 7.82
N HIS A 110 -5.66 7.81 7.33
CA HIS A 110 -4.91 8.72 8.20
C HIS A 110 -5.85 9.61 9.01
N VAL A 111 -6.89 10.18 8.39
CA VAL A 111 -7.88 10.98 9.11
C VAL A 111 -8.53 10.14 10.21
N MET A 112 -9.05 8.96 9.86
CA MET A 112 -9.74 8.10 10.83
C MET A 112 -8.83 7.62 11.95
N GLU A 113 -7.58 7.30 11.66
CA GLU A 113 -6.58 6.89 12.65
C GLU A 113 -6.34 8.00 13.67
N PHE A 114 -5.99 9.21 13.20
CA PHE A 114 -5.64 10.33 14.08
C PHE A 114 -6.84 10.97 14.78
N THR A 115 -8.08 10.77 14.29
CA THR A 115 -9.29 11.24 14.95
C THR A 115 -10.04 10.15 15.72
N SER A 116 -9.51 8.93 15.79
CA SER A 116 -10.11 7.84 16.56
C SER A 116 -9.83 7.99 18.06
N ASP A 117 -10.52 7.18 18.86
CA ASP A 117 -10.23 7.02 20.29
C ASP A 117 -8.92 6.25 20.56
N GLN A 118 -8.25 5.75 19.50
CA GLN A 118 -6.99 5.00 19.58
C GLN A 118 -5.96 5.50 18.56
N PRO A 119 -5.51 6.76 18.65
CA PRO A 119 -4.50 7.28 17.75
C PRO A 119 -3.15 6.57 17.95
N PRO A 120 -2.19 6.71 17.01
CA PRO A 120 -0.91 6.03 17.11
C PRO A 120 -0.15 6.49 18.35
N PRO A 121 0.31 5.57 19.22
CA PRO A 121 1.02 5.93 20.44
C PRO A 121 2.41 6.53 20.15
N ASN A 122 2.98 6.26 18.97
CA ASN A 122 4.26 6.79 18.53
C ASN A 122 4.26 6.98 17.00
N LEU A 123 4.72 8.13 16.53
CA LEU A 123 4.75 8.46 15.10
C LEU A 123 5.84 7.71 14.32
N VAL A 124 6.94 7.30 14.97
CA VAL A 124 8.03 6.59 14.30
C VAL A 124 7.58 5.22 13.74
N PRO A 125 7.01 4.30 14.55
CA PRO A 125 6.52 3.02 14.02
C PRO A 125 5.32 3.20 13.08
N TYR A 126 4.50 4.23 13.30
CA TYR A 126 3.41 4.58 12.39
C TYR A 126 3.96 4.91 10.99
N VAL A 127 4.90 5.86 10.92
CA VAL A 127 5.52 6.27 9.65
C VAL A 127 6.35 5.16 9.03
N SER A 128 6.94 4.24 9.80
CA SER A 128 7.69 3.12 9.21
C SER A 128 6.79 2.13 8.45
N VAL A 129 5.53 1.98 8.87
CA VAL A 129 4.54 1.11 8.20
C VAL A 129 3.82 1.85 7.06
N GLU A 130 3.41 3.10 7.28
CA GLU A 130 2.66 3.89 6.30
C GLU A 130 3.56 4.57 5.24
N GLY A 131 4.80 4.90 5.64
CA GLY A 131 5.79 5.58 4.80
C GLY A 131 6.08 4.90 3.47
N PRO A 132 6.25 3.56 3.41
CA PRO A 132 6.36 2.84 2.15
C PRO A 132 5.20 3.10 1.17
N TYR A 133 3.96 3.17 1.68
CA TYR A 133 2.78 3.45 0.84
C TYR A 133 2.81 4.88 0.28
N LEU A 134 3.12 5.87 1.13
CA LEU A 134 3.25 7.27 0.73
C LEU A 134 4.39 7.47 -0.29
N LEU A 135 5.54 6.86 -0.02
CA LEU A 135 6.69 6.90 -0.92
C LEU A 135 6.33 6.28 -2.27
N SER A 136 5.69 5.10 -2.29
CA SER A 136 5.26 4.46 -3.53
C SER A 136 4.31 5.35 -4.33
N ILE A 137 3.34 6.02 -3.68
CA ILE A 137 2.42 6.92 -4.37
C ILE A 137 3.20 8.07 -5.03
N ALA A 138 4.10 8.71 -4.29
CA ALA A 138 4.91 9.82 -4.79
C ALA A 138 5.77 9.41 -5.99
N LEU A 139 6.43 8.25 -5.91
CA LEU A 139 7.28 7.74 -6.99
C LEU A 139 6.46 7.37 -8.25
N VAL A 140 5.29 6.75 -8.08
CA VAL A 140 4.41 6.44 -9.23
C VAL A 140 3.90 7.72 -9.89
N LEU A 141 3.45 8.72 -9.11
CA LEU A 141 3.02 10.01 -9.65
C LEU A 141 4.13 10.72 -10.41
N TRP A 142 5.35 10.73 -9.85
CA TRP A 142 6.52 11.28 -10.52
C TRP A 142 6.80 10.58 -11.85
N GLN A 143 6.68 9.25 -11.87
CA GLN A 143 6.89 8.46 -13.06
C GLN A 143 5.79 8.68 -14.12
N LEU A 144 4.52 8.77 -13.74
CA LEU A 144 3.44 9.11 -14.67
C LEU A 144 3.64 10.52 -15.26
N ARG A 145 4.07 11.49 -14.43
CA ARG A 145 4.37 12.85 -14.88
C ARG A 145 5.52 12.87 -15.88
N SER A 146 6.61 12.16 -15.62
CA SER A 146 7.81 12.15 -16.49
C SER A 146 7.52 11.59 -17.88
N GLN A 147 6.56 10.66 -18.00
CA GLN A 147 6.13 10.05 -19.26
C GLN A 147 5.14 10.91 -20.06
N SER A 148 4.65 12.01 -19.47
CA SER A 148 3.67 12.91 -20.12
C SER A 148 4.33 13.93 -21.06
N LYS A 149 5.65 14.07 -21.02
CA LYS A 149 6.35 15.03 -21.88
C LYS A 149 6.28 14.51 -23.33
N PRO A 150 5.73 15.29 -24.29
CA PRO A 150 5.74 14.87 -25.68
C PRO A 150 7.19 14.69 -26.13
N LYS A 151 7.47 13.56 -26.79
CA LYS A 151 8.69 13.46 -27.60
C LYS A 151 8.57 14.58 -28.64
N SER A 152 9.35 15.65 -28.47
CA SER A 152 9.52 16.66 -29.51
C SER A 152 9.81 15.91 -30.80
N LYS A 153 8.91 16.01 -31.78
CA LYS A 153 9.20 15.53 -33.13
C LYS A 153 10.34 16.42 -33.61
N ALA A 154 11.54 15.87 -33.70
CA ALA A 154 12.59 16.47 -34.50
C ALA A 154 12.03 16.58 -35.92
N LEU A 155 11.78 17.82 -36.34
CA LEU A 155 11.51 18.22 -37.72
C LEU A 155 12.81 18.17 -38.50
#